data_AF-A0A1M2ZHF3-F1
#
_entry.id   AF-A0A1M2ZHF3-F1
#
_cell.length_a   1.000
_cell.length_b   1.000
_cell.length_c   1.000
_cell.angle_alpha   90.00
_cell.angle_beta   90.00
_cell.angle_gamma   90.00
#
_symmetry.space_group_name_H-M   'P 1'
#
loop_
_entity.id
_entity.type
_entity.pdbx_description
1 polymer ?
#
loop_
_entity_poly.entity_id
_entity_poly.type
_entity_poly.pdbx_seq_one_letter_code
_entity_poly.pdbx_strand_id
1 'polypeptide(L)'
;MKAVLSVVGQYADDATGSKDHNPLYSYASWQEIKELSDSGVFEIGNHTYDMHKISGVRFGCAKIRGENEYTYNETLTADVMKLQNRFQDELHYAPGIFTFPFGKESPEAFPALKNMGFHVLFTCREKVNRIGKSQEDLYTLGRYNRPHGISTDRFFRNFEKQLNP
;
A
#
# COMPACT_ATOMS: atom_id res chain seq x y z
N MET A 1 10.83 14.03 -11.12
CA MET A 1 9.97 13.65 -9.97
C MET A 1 9.98 12.13 -9.89
N LYS A 2 9.83 11.55 -8.69
CA LYS A 2 9.68 10.10 -8.46
C LYS A 2 8.40 9.88 -7.66
N ALA A 3 7.78 8.71 -7.79
CA ALA A 3 6.55 8.37 -7.08
C ALA A 3 6.50 6.89 -6.71
N VAL A 4 5.64 6.54 -5.75
CA VAL A 4 5.32 5.15 -5.41
C VAL A 4 3.90 4.84 -5.88
N LEU A 5 3.71 3.78 -6.65
CA LEU A 5 2.40 3.23 -7.02
C LEU A 5 2.13 1.98 -6.18
N SER A 6 1.19 2.06 -5.24
CA SER A 6 0.77 0.90 -4.44
C SER A 6 -0.41 0.20 -5.09
N VAL A 7 -0.23 -1.05 -5.50
CA VAL A 7 -1.19 -1.82 -6.32
C VAL A 7 -2.02 -2.76 -5.45
N VAL A 8 -3.34 -2.79 -5.71
CA VAL A 8 -4.24 -3.83 -5.20
C VAL A 8 -4.33 -4.94 -6.25
N GLY A 9 -3.96 -6.17 -5.87
CA GLY A 9 -3.77 -7.27 -6.83
C GLY A 9 -5.03 -7.66 -7.59
N GLN A 10 -6.16 -7.83 -6.90
CA GLN A 10 -7.44 -8.18 -7.52
C GLN A 10 -7.86 -7.14 -8.56
N TYR A 11 -7.65 -5.85 -8.27
CA TYR A 11 -8.03 -4.78 -9.20
C TYR A 11 -7.16 -4.74 -10.45
N ALA A 12 -5.85 -5.04 -10.33
CA ALA A 12 -4.96 -5.17 -11.48
C ALA A 12 -5.31 -6.40 -12.35
N ASP A 13 -5.68 -7.51 -11.70
CA ASP A 13 -6.17 -8.71 -12.39
C ASP A 13 -7.45 -8.43 -13.18
N ASP A 14 -8.44 -7.83 -12.52
CA ASP A 14 -9.72 -7.49 -13.11
C ASP A 14 -9.56 -6.50 -14.27
N ALA A 15 -8.70 -5.49 -14.11
CA ALA A 15 -8.37 -4.52 -15.18
C ALA A 15 -7.58 -5.14 -16.35
N THR A 16 -6.85 -6.22 -16.11
CA THR A 16 -6.16 -6.95 -17.19
C THR A 16 -7.11 -7.87 -17.94
N GLY A 17 -8.05 -8.50 -17.24
CA GLY A 17 -9.07 -9.38 -17.82
C GLY A 17 -10.22 -8.64 -18.51
N SER A 18 -10.53 -7.42 -18.08
CA SER A 18 -11.57 -6.57 -18.67
C SER A 18 -10.95 -5.41 -19.44
N LYS A 19 -11.37 -5.19 -20.70
CA LYS A 19 -10.99 -4.00 -21.48
C LYS A 19 -11.88 -2.78 -21.15
N ASP A 20 -12.63 -2.83 -20.05
CA ASP A 20 -13.65 -1.83 -19.73
C ASP A 20 -13.08 -0.80 -18.76
N HIS A 21 -12.52 0.27 -19.32
CA HIS A 21 -12.05 1.41 -18.54
C HIS A 21 -13.25 2.27 -18.15
N ASN A 22 -13.83 2.01 -16.97
CA ASN A 22 -14.86 2.89 -16.44
C ASN A 22 -14.23 4.21 -15.93
N PRO A 23 -14.65 5.38 -16.40
CA PRO A 23 -14.14 6.67 -15.92
C PRO A 23 -14.32 6.90 -14.40
N LEU A 24 -15.27 6.22 -13.78
CA LEU A 24 -15.55 6.30 -12.34
C LEU A 24 -14.62 5.42 -11.50
N TYR A 25 -14.00 4.41 -12.11
CA TYR A 25 -13.10 3.46 -11.46
C TYR A 25 -12.24 2.76 -12.52
N SER A 26 -11.13 3.40 -12.93
CA SER A 26 -10.12 2.74 -13.76
C SER A 26 -8.95 2.35 -12.87
N TYR A 27 -8.64 1.06 -12.86
CA TYR A 27 -7.42 0.53 -12.26
C TYR A 27 -6.40 0.27 -13.38
N ALA A 28 -5.12 0.30 -13.03
CA ALA A 28 -4.06 -0.02 -13.98
C ALA A 28 -4.01 -1.54 -14.19
N SER A 29 -3.97 -1.96 -15.46
CA SER A 29 -3.66 -3.33 -15.85
C SER A 29 -2.20 -3.69 -15.54
N TRP A 30 -1.86 -4.97 -15.55
CA TRP A 30 -0.48 -5.43 -15.36
C TRP A 30 0.48 -4.88 -16.42
N GLN A 31 0.00 -4.71 -17.66
CA GLN A 31 0.77 -4.08 -18.72
C GLN A 31 1.11 -2.62 -18.38
N GLU A 32 0.13 -1.82 -17.97
CA GLU A 32 0.35 -0.41 -17.60
C GLU A 32 1.23 -0.29 -16.34
N ILE A 33 1.05 -1.17 -15.36
CA ILE A 33 1.91 -1.23 -14.16
C ILE A 33 3.36 -1.53 -14.57
N LYS A 34 3.56 -2.45 -15.53
CA LYS A 34 4.88 -2.75 -16.07
C LYS A 34 5.50 -1.55 -16.78
N GLU A 35 4.75 -0.86 -17.62
CA GLU A 35 5.21 0.36 -18.29
C GLU A 35 5.62 1.44 -17.28
N LEU A 36 4.85 1.62 -16.21
CA LEU A 36 5.18 2.56 -15.13
C LEU A 36 6.43 2.14 -14.36
N SER A 37 6.59 0.85 -14.06
CA SER A 37 7.80 0.32 -13.42
C SER A 37 9.05 0.51 -14.30
N ASP A 38 8.97 0.14 -15.57
CA ASP A 38 10.08 0.21 -16.54
C ASP A 38 10.48 1.66 -16.87
N SER A 39 9.59 2.64 -16.65
CA SER A 39 9.88 4.07 -16.82
C SER A 39 11.01 4.58 -15.90
N GLY A 40 11.28 3.85 -14.81
CA GLY A 40 12.19 4.27 -13.75
C GLY A 40 11.69 5.47 -12.93
N VAL A 41 10.48 5.99 -13.18
CA VAL A 41 9.87 7.09 -12.42
C VAL A 41 9.10 6.59 -11.20
N PHE A 42 8.48 5.41 -11.32
CA PHE A 42 7.63 4.82 -10.30
C PHE A 42 8.31 3.64 -9.63
N GLU A 43 8.30 3.61 -8.30
CA GLU A 43 8.50 2.40 -7.53
C GLU A 43 7.16 1.74 -7.27
N ILE A 44 7.09 0.42 -7.44
CA ILE A 44 5.87 -0.34 -7.18
C ILE A 44 5.83 -0.75 -5.72
N GLY A 45 4.65 -0.70 -5.11
CA GLY A 45 4.39 -1.16 -3.76
C GLY A 45 3.21 -2.13 -3.70
N ASN A 46 3.21 -2.97 -2.68
CA ASN A 46 2.14 -3.92 -2.39
C ASN A 46 1.04 -3.22 -1.57
N HIS A 47 -0.21 -3.29 -2.03
CA HIS A 47 -1.38 -2.78 -1.33
C HIS A 47 -2.40 -3.88 -1.02
N THR A 48 -1.92 -5.09 -0.75
CA THR A 48 -2.69 -6.34 -0.58
C THR A 48 -3.28 -6.88 -1.89
N TYR A 49 -3.53 -8.18 -1.95
CA TYR A 49 -4.18 -8.80 -3.10
C TYR A 49 -5.70 -8.53 -3.09
N ASP A 50 -6.40 -8.98 -2.04
CA ASP A 50 -7.86 -8.83 -1.88
C ASP A 50 -8.28 -8.35 -0.47
N MET A 51 -7.37 -7.69 0.25
CA MET A 51 -7.66 -7.09 1.56
C MET A 51 -7.84 -5.57 1.49
N HIS A 52 -8.43 -5.07 0.40
CA HIS A 52 -8.79 -3.66 0.21
C HIS A 52 -10.32 -3.44 0.21
N LYS A 53 -11.00 -3.95 1.24
CA LYS A 53 -12.46 -3.81 1.41
C LYS A 53 -12.82 -3.16 2.75
N ILE A 54 -13.78 -2.23 2.71
CA ILE A 54 -14.37 -1.60 3.91
C ILE A 54 -15.53 -2.44 4.45
N SER A 55 -16.24 -3.13 3.56
CA SER A 55 -17.37 -4.00 3.89
C SER A 55 -16.89 -5.42 4.19
N GLY A 56 -17.48 -6.04 5.21
CA GLY A 56 -17.24 -7.44 5.56
C GLY A 56 -16.76 -7.59 7.00
N VAL A 57 -16.37 -8.82 7.35
CA VAL A 57 -15.88 -9.16 8.70
C VAL A 57 -14.49 -8.55 8.96
N ARG A 58 -13.64 -8.53 7.93
CA ARG A 58 -12.33 -7.89 7.97
C ARG A 58 -12.39 -6.51 7.31
N PHE A 59 -11.90 -5.49 8.00
CA PHE A 59 -11.75 -4.14 7.46
C PHE A 59 -10.31 -3.96 6.97
N GLY A 60 -10.13 -3.87 5.66
CA GLY A 60 -8.80 -3.88 5.05
C GLY A 60 -8.01 -5.12 5.43
N CYS A 61 -6.74 -4.94 5.80
CA CYS A 61 -5.87 -6.02 6.29
C CYS A 61 -5.78 -6.10 7.82
N ALA A 62 -6.67 -5.43 8.56
CA ALA A 62 -6.63 -5.47 10.02
C ALA A 62 -7.07 -6.83 10.58
N LYS A 63 -6.51 -7.20 11.73
CA LYS A 63 -6.91 -8.37 12.51
C LYS A 63 -8.37 -8.26 12.95
N ILE A 64 -9.12 -9.34 12.83
CA ILE A 64 -10.52 -9.39 13.26
C ILE A 64 -10.55 -9.49 14.79
N ARG A 65 -11.56 -8.89 15.44
CA ARG A 65 -11.71 -8.99 16.89
C ARG A 65 -11.92 -10.46 17.29
N GLY A 66 -11.04 -10.97 18.15
CA GLY A 66 -11.07 -12.36 18.63
C GLY A 66 -10.38 -13.36 17.69
N GLU A 67 -9.87 -12.93 16.54
CA GLU A 67 -8.98 -13.73 15.72
C GLU A 67 -7.67 -13.97 16.47
N ASN A 68 -7.21 -15.22 16.51
CA ASN A 68 -5.92 -15.51 17.12
C ASN A 68 -4.78 -15.03 16.19
N GLU A 69 -3.61 -14.74 16.77
CA GLU A 69 -2.49 -14.17 16.02
C GLU A 69 -1.95 -15.07 14.92
N TYR A 70 -1.96 -16.39 15.14
CA TYR A 70 -1.48 -17.36 14.15
C TYR A 70 -2.35 -17.32 12.88
N THR A 71 -3.67 -17.44 13.03
CA THR A 71 -4.63 -17.36 11.93
C THR A 71 -4.57 -16.01 11.22
N TYR A 72 -4.42 -14.92 11.97
CA TYR A 72 -4.24 -13.59 11.37
C TYR A 72 -2.99 -13.54 10.49
N ASN A 73 -1.85 -13.99 11.02
CA ASN A 73 -0.59 -13.99 10.30
C ASN A 73 -0.61 -14.88 9.07
N GLU A 74 -1.18 -16.10 9.15
CA GLU A 74 -1.36 -16.96 7.98
C GLU A 74 -2.21 -16.28 6.90
N THR A 75 -3.34 -15.68 7.31
CA THR A 75 -4.27 -15.02 6.40
C THR A 75 -3.62 -13.82 5.70
N LEU A 76 -2.93 -12.96 6.47
CA LEU A 76 -2.20 -11.82 5.94
C LEU A 76 -1.07 -12.26 5.00
N THR A 77 -0.29 -13.26 5.41
CA THR A 77 0.83 -13.78 4.62
C THR A 77 0.36 -14.34 3.30
N ALA A 78 -0.70 -15.15 3.31
CA ALA A 78 -1.25 -15.75 2.10
C ALA A 78 -1.69 -14.68 1.08
N ASP A 79 -2.38 -13.63 1.54
CA ASP A 79 -2.84 -12.55 0.67
C ASP A 79 -1.69 -11.68 0.13
N VAL A 80 -0.79 -11.26 1.01
CA VAL A 80 0.34 -10.40 0.63
C VAL A 80 1.30 -11.14 -0.30
N MET A 81 1.62 -12.40 -0.01
CA MET A 81 2.50 -13.22 -0.83
C MET A 81 1.86 -13.62 -2.16
N LYS A 82 0.52 -13.76 -2.21
CA LYS A 82 -0.17 -13.94 -3.49
C LYS A 82 0.11 -12.77 -4.42
N LEU A 83 0.04 -11.53 -3.94
CA LEU A 83 0.40 -10.37 -4.74
C LEU A 83 1.92 -10.29 -5.02
N GLN A 84 2.80 -10.67 -4.08
CA GLN A 84 4.24 -10.76 -4.38
C GLN A 84 4.54 -11.71 -5.53
N ASN A 85 3.87 -12.87 -5.57
CA ASN A 85 4.02 -13.82 -6.68
C ASN A 85 3.52 -13.22 -7.99
N ARG A 86 2.39 -12.50 -7.98
CA ARG A 86 1.91 -11.79 -9.18
C ARG A 86 2.90 -10.74 -9.67
N PHE A 87 3.51 -9.95 -8.79
CA PHE A 87 4.58 -9.05 -9.21
C PHE A 87 5.78 -9.80 -9.81
N GLN A 88 6.15 -10.95 -9.24
CA GLN A 88 7.24 -11.76 -9.79
C GLN A 88 6.90 -12.32 -11.18
N ASP A 89 5.66 -12.73 -11.40
CA ASP A 89 5.20 -13.27 -12.69
C ASP A 89 5.14 -12.16 -13.77
N GLU A 90 4.59 -11.00 -13.43
CA GLU A 90 4.26 -9.92 -14.38
C GLU A 90 5.40 -8.92 -14.58
N LEU A 91 6.20 -8.66 -13.53
CA LEU A 91 7.26 -7.65 -13.50
C LEU A 91 8.66 -8.25 -13.35
N HIS A 92 8.77 -9.55 -13.05
CA HIS A 92 10.03 -10.24 -12.76
C HIS A 92 10.77 -9.78 -11.50
N TYR A 93 10.08 -9.06 -10.60
CA TYR A 93 10.57 -8.76 -9.25
C TYR A 93 9.39 -8.57 -8.27
N ALA A 94 9.67 -8.71 -6.98
CA ALA A 94 8.71 -8.43 -5.91
C ALA A 94 9.04 -7.11 -5.19
N PRO A 95 8.07 -6.17 -5.05
CA PRO A 95 8.21 -4.95 -4.26
C PRO A 95 8.64 -5.16 -2.81
N GLY A 96 9.55 -4.31 -2.33
CA GLY A 96 9.91 -4.23 -0.91
C GLY A 96 9.18 -3.13 -0.13
N ILE A 97 8.16 -2.52 -0.75
CA ILE A 97 7.29 -1.48 -0.16
C ILE A 97 5.92 -2.09 0.09
N PHE A 98 5.37 -1.89 1.29
CA PHE A 98 3.98 -2.19 1.61
C PHE A 98 3.25 -0.93 2.06
N THR A 99 1.99 -0.81 1.65
CA THR A 99 1.12 0.30 2.04
C THR A 99 -0.13 -0.25 2.68
N PHE A 100 -0.47 0.20 3.89
CA PHE A 100 -1.67 -0.29 4.60
C PHE A 100 -2.97 0.25 3.98
N PRO A 101 -3.93 -0.62 3.60
CA PRO A 101 -5.28 -0.21 3.20
C PRO A 101 -6.00 0.56 4.31
N PHE A 102 -6.64 1.67 3.94
CA PHE A 102 -7.50 2.50 4.81
C PHE A 102 -6.89 2.93 6.16
N GLY A 103 -5.59 2.81 6.34
CA GLY A 103 -4.93 3.15 7.61
C GLY A 103 -5.22 2.20 8.75
N LYS A 104 -5.74 1.01 8.48
CA LYS A 104 -5.97 0.01 9.51
C LYS A 104 -4.77 -0.91 9.61
N GLU A 105 -3.85 -0.47 10.45
CA GLU A 105 -2.70 -1.25 10.87
C GLU A 105 -3.04 -2.06 12.13
N SER A 106 -2.64 -3.34 12.14
CA SER A 106 -2.61 -4.17 13.34
C SER A 106 -1.15 -4.31 13.76
N PRO A 107 -0.80 -4.13 15.05
CA PRO A 107 0.58 -4.30 15.53
C PRO A 107 1.23 -5.61 15.10
N GLU A 108 0.42 -6.68 15.02
CA GLU A 108 0.84 -8.01 14.61
C GLU A 108 1.26 -8.10 13.14
N ALA A 109 0.80 -7.17 12.29
CA ALA A 109 1.17 -7.13 10.87
C ALA A 109 2.64 -6.75 10.66
N PHE A 110 3.21 -5.90 11.53
CA PHE A 110 4.54 -5.33 11.31
C PHE A 110 5.63 -6.42 11.35
N PRO A 111 5.72 -7.30 12.36
CA PRO A 111 6.68 -8.39 12.33
C PRO A 111 6.50 -9.32 11.13
N ALA A 112 5.25 -9.64 10.77
CA ALA A 112 4.96 -10.50 9.62
C ALA A 112 5.48 -9.89 8.30
N LEU A 113 5.17 -8.62 8.04
CA LEU A 113 5.62 -7.92 6.84
C LEU A 113 7.14 -7.77 6.79
N LYS A 114 7.81 -7.49 7.92
CA LYS A 114 9.27 -7.49 7.99
C LYS A 114 9.87 -8.86 7.64
N ASN A 115 9.29 -9.94 8.17
CA ASN A 115 9.73 -11.30 7.88
C ASN A 115 9.52 -11.71 6.41
N MET A 116 8.54 -11.12 5.73
CA MET A 116 8.33 -11.29 4.28
C MET A 116 9.33 -10.50 3.42
N GLY A 117 10.21 -9.68 4.03
CA GLY A 117 11.25 -8.93 3.32
C GLY A 117 10.86 -7.50 2.92
N PHE A 118 9.72 -6.98 3.39
CA PHE A 118 9.40 -5.57 3.22
C PHE A 118 10.35 -4.70 4.05
N HIS A 119 10.93 -3.67 3.44
CA HIS A 119 11.86 -2.73 4.10
C HIS A 119 11.26 -1.33 4.28
N VAL A 120 10.12 -1.04 3.65
CA VAL A 120 9.35 0.20 3.81
C VAL A 120 7.88 -0.13 4.03
N LEU A 121 7.28 0.44 5.09
CA LEU A 121 5.86 0.32 5.37
C LEU A 121 5.23 1.72 5.49
N PHE A 122 4.26 1.99 4.62
CA PHE A 122 3.45 3.21 4.66
C PHE A 122 2.15 2.99 5.43
N THR A 123 2.04 3.69 6.55
CA THR A 123 0.82 3.84 7.35
C THR A 123 -0.08 4.92 6.76
N CYS A 124 -1.23 5.19 7.40
CA CYS A 124 -2.06 6.37 7.09
C CYS A 124 -2.05 7.40 8.22
N ARG A 125 -1.04 7.38 9.08
CA ARG A 125 -0.86 8.44 10.09
C ARG A 125 -0.41 9.72 9.37
N GLU A 126 -1.16 10.80 9.50
CA GLU A 126 -0.79 12.10 8.92
C GLU A 126 0.30 12.78 9.76
N LYS A 127 1.56 12.48 9.43
CA LYS A 127 2.73 13.05 10.10
C LYS A 127 3.84 13.38 9.11
N VAL A 128 4.64 14.37 9.47
CA VAL A 128 5.95 14.59 8.83
C VAL A 128 6.87 13.42 9.20
N ASN A 129 7.44 12.77 8.20
CA ASN A 129 8.42 11.71 8.41
C ASN A 129 9.81 12.30 8.70
N ARG A 130 10.46 11.80 9.74
CA ARG A 130 11.86 12.11 10.07
C ARG A 130 12.63 10.81 9.92
N ILE A 131 13.43 10.71 8.87
CA ILE A 131 14.19 9.50 8.55
C ILE A 131 15.61 9.71 9.05
N GLY A 132 16.01 8.94 10.06
CA GLY A 132 17.37 8.87 10.54
C GLY A 132 18.17 7.82 9.77
N LYS A 133 19.09 7.15 10.48
CA LYS A 133 19.90 6.06 9.93
C LYS A 133 19.31 4.67 10.23
N SER A 134 18.20 4.60 10.95
CA SER A 134 17.60 3.33 11.36
C SER A 134 16.58 2.86 10.32
N GLN A 135 16.61 1.58 9.97
CA GLN A 135 15.57 0.96 9.14
C GLN A 135 14.20 0.99 9.84
N GLU A 136 14.17 1.07 11.17
CA GLU A 136 12.91 1.19 11.93
C GLU A 136 12.12 2.46 11.58
N ASP A 137 12.79 3.52 11.15
CA ASP A 137 12.13 4.75 10.71
C ASP A 137 11.27 4.52 9.45
N LEU A 138 11.64 3.53 8.62
CA LEU A 138 10.97 3.20 7.37
C LEU A 138 9.72 2.32 7.56
N TYR A 139 9.53 1.75 8.75
CA TYR A 139 8.42 0.85 9.04
C TYR A 139 7.17 1.55 9.57
N THR A 140 7.21 2.86 9.79
CA THR A 140 6.05 3.61 10.27
C THR A 140 5.83 4.91 9.52
N LEU A 141 6.17 4.93 8.22
CA LEU A 141 6.07 6.16 7.42
C LEU A 141 4.62 6.62 7.35
N GLY A 142 4.40 7.87 7.73
CA GLY A 142 3.13 8.56 7.64
C GLY A 142 2.86 9.07 6.23
N ARG A 143 1.57 9.30 5.94
CA ARG A 143 1.10 9.85 4.67
C ARG A 143 -0.02 10.83 4.96
N TYR A 144 -0.05 11.93 4.21
CA TYR A 144 -1.17 12.87 4.24
C TYR A 144 -2.15 12.48 3.14
N ASN A 145 -3.41 12.27 3.53
CA ASN A 145 -4.44 11.99 2.54
C ASN A 145 -4.82 13.30 1.85
N ARG A 146 -4.74 13.35 0.52
CA ARG A 146 -5.14 14.52 -0.26
C ARG A 146 -6.60 14.34 -0.71
N PRO A 147 -7.59 14.95 -0.01
CA PRO A 147 -8.98 14.82 -0.42
C PRO A 147 -9.22 15.52 -1.76
N HIS A 148 -10.27 15.09 -2.47
CA HIS A 148 -10.72 15.78 -3.67
C HIS A 148 -11.22 17.20 -3.34
N GLY A 149 -11.19 18.10 -4.33
CA GLY A 149 -11.85 19.40 -4.24
C GLY A 149 -11.11 20.49 -3.45
N ILE A 150 -9.87 20.24 -2.98
CA ILE A 150 -9.05 21.27 -2.34
C ILE A 150 -7.87 21.70 -3.23
N SER A 151 -7.51 22.99 -3.15
CA SER A 151 -6.33 23.51 -3.84
C SER A 151 -5.05 22.98 -3.22
N THR A 152 -3.98 22.94 -4.02
CA THR A 152 -2.62 22.58 -3.58
C THR A 152 -2.17 23.46 -2.41
N ASP A 153 -2.38 24.77 -2.52
CA ASP A 153 -2.09 25.72 -1.45
C ASP A 153 -2.82 25.37 -0.15
N ARG A 154 -4.14 25.13 -0.21
CA ARG A 154 -4.93 24.77 0.97
C ARG A 154 -4.47 23.46 1.61
N PHE A 155 -4.09 22.47 0.80
CA PHE A 155 -3.55 21.20 1.28
C PHE A 155 -2.24 21.41 2.08
N PHE A 156 -1.32 22.22 1.55
CA PHE A 156 0.01 22.38 2.15
C PHE A 156 0.05 23.22 3.45
N ARG A 157 -0.93 24.11 3.69
CA ARG A 157 -1.01 24.86 4.97
C ARG A 157 -1.09 23.97 6.22
N ASN A 158 -1.57 22.74 6.09
CA ASN A 158 -1.66 21.79 7.21
C ASN A 158 -0.28 21.23 7.62
N PHE A 159 0.70 21.22 6.70
CA PHE A 159 2.04 20.69 6.92
C PHE A 159 2.92 21.67 7.69
N GLU A 160 2.80 22.97 7.38
CA GLU A 160 3.63 24.04 7.98
C GLU A 160 3.52 24.09 9.51
N LYS A 161 2.33 23.76 10.05
CA LYS A 161 2.07 23.70 11.49
C LYS A 161 2.85 22.58 12.22
N GLN A 162 3.23 21.51 11.53
CA GLN A 162 4.00 20.40 12.12
C GLN A 162 5.51 20.54 11.92
N LEU A 163 5.94 21.37 10.97
CA LEU A 163 7.36 21.64 10.70
C LEU A 163 7.95 22.65 11.69
N ASN A 164 7.12 23.57 12.20
CA ASN A 164 7.46 24.56 13.23
C ASN A 164 6.56 24.39 14.47
N PRO A 165 6.79 23.35 15.30
CA PRO A 165 5.96 23.05 16.47
C PRO A 165 6.06 24.11 17.58
#